data_AF-A0A5K1FJK0-F1
#
_entry.id   AF-A0A5K1FJK0-F1
#
_cell.length_a   1.000
_cell.length_b   1.000
_cell.length_c   1.000
_cell.angle_alpha   90.00
_cell.angle_beta   90.00
_cell.angle_gamma   90.00
#
_symmetry.space_group_name_H-M   'P 1'
#
loop_
_entity.id
_entity.type
_entity.pdbx_description
1 polymer ?
#
loop_
_entity_poly.entity_id
_entity_poly.type
_entity_poly.pdbx_seq_one_letter_code
_entity_poly.pdbx_strand_id
1 'polypeptide(L)'
;KPLVMSFLGSSGICAGCTDLAYQQAIYDGADILDCPVQMTKDGVPICLNTIDLVPSTTVSTSKFGSLSKPFQRFSNKMESLPSTSHAP
;
A
#
# COMPACT_ATOMS: atom_id res chain seq x y z
N LYS A 1 5.96 -11.13 24.38
CA LYS A 1 6.56 -10.24 23.36
C LYS A 1 5.42 -9.75 22.46
N PRO A 2 5.28 -8.44 22.19
CA PRO A 2 4.29 -7.95 21.22
C PRO A 2 4.68 -8.40 19.80
N LEU A 3 3.70 -8.50 18.91
CA LEU A 3 3.94 -8.71 17.47
C LEU A 3 4.06 -7.35 16.78
N VAL A 4 5.05 -7.21 15.91
CA VAL A 4 5.28 -6.02 15.09
C VAL A 4 4.82 -6.30 13.65
N MET A 5 3.88 -5.50 13.16
CA MET A 5 3.42 -5.54 11.78
C MET A 5 3.94 -4.31 11.03
N SER A 6 4.62 -4.50 9.90
CA SER A 6 5.07 -3.39 9.06
C SER A 6 3.94 -2.94 8.14
N PHE A 7 3.61 -1.64 8.15
CA PHE A 7 2.62 -1.05 7.25
C PHE A 7 3.23 -0.69 5.89
N LEU A 8 2.84 -1.43 4.84
CA LEU A 8 3.39 -1.31 3.48
C LEU A 8 4.90 -1.59 3.38
N GLY A 9 5.48 -2.34 4.33
CA GLY A 9 6.93 -2.49 4.52
C GLY A 9 7.55 -1.32 5.30
N SER A 10 8.86 -1.07 5.15
CA SER A 10 9.53 0.12 5.72
C SER A 10 9.27 1.38 4.88
N SER A 11 7.98 1.74 4.75
CA SER A 11 7.46 2.78 3.84
C SER A 11 7.91 4.20 4.18
N GLY A 12 8.45 4.43 5.38
CA GLY A 12 9.12 5.67 5.76
C GLY A 12 10.52 5.84 5.16
N ILE A 13 11.11 4.77 4.62
CA ILE A 13 12.46 4.74 4.04
C ILE A 13 12.41 4.48 2.53
N CYS A 14 11.59 3.52 2.11
CA CYS A 14 11.43 3.12 0.71
C CYS A 14 9.98 3.32 0.27
N ALA A 15 9.72 3.43 -1.03
CA ALA A 15 8.35 3.44 -1.53
C ALA A 15 7.60 2.17 -1.06
N GLY A 16 6.44 2.34 -0.45
CA GLY A 16 5.67 1.22 0.12
C GLY A 16 5.20 0.21 -0.93
N CYS A 17 4.86 -0.99 -0.48
CA CYS A 17 4.45 -2.13 -1.33
C CYS A 17 5.51 -2.57 -2.37
N THR A 18 6.78 -2.21 -2.18
CA THR A 18 7.89 -2.67 -3.03
C THR A 18 8.65 -3.79 -2.35
N ASP A 19 9.31 -4.63 -3.14
CA ASP A 19 10.22 -5.67 -2.62
C ASP A 19 11.28 -5.07 -1.69
N LEU A 20 11.80 -3.87 -2.02
CA LEU A 20 12.79 -3.19 -1.20
C LEU A 20 12.22 -2.78 0.18
N ALA A 21 11.01 -2.24 0.23
CA ALA A 21 10.36 -1.90 1.50
C ALA A 21 10.08 -3.15 2.34
N TYR A 22 9.72 -4.28 1.72
CA TYR A 22 9.51 -5.54 2.42
C TYR A 22 10.79 -6.19 2.91
N GLN A 23 11.85 -6.18 2.10
CA GLN A 23 13.17 -6.64 2.51
C GLN A 23 13.69 -5.82 3.69
N GLN A 24 13.55 -4.49 3.63
CA GLN A 24 13.95 -3.64 4.73
C GLN A 24 13.13 -3.93 6.00
N ALA A 25 11.81 -4.14 5.90
CA ALA A 25 11.00 -4.52 7.06
C ALA A 25 11.40 -5.86 7.69
N ILE A 26 11.83 -6.83 6.87
CA ILE A 26 12.41 -8.09 7.36
C ILE A 26 13.72 -7.81 8.11
N TYR A 27 14.61 -6.99 7.56
CA TYR A 27 15.86 -6.60 8.23
C TYR A 27 15.63 -5.82 9.52
N ASP A 28 14.58 -4.99 9.58
CA ASP A 28 14.17 -4.23 10.76
C ASP A 28 13.49 -5.12 11.83
N GLY A 29 13.23 -6.39 11.53
CA GLY A 29 12.71 -7.37 12.49
C GLY A 29 11.18 -7.38 12.62
N ALA A 30 10.43 -7.00 11.58
CA ALA A 30 8.99 -7.15 11.56
C ALA A 30 8.58 -8.64 11.66
N ASP A 31 7.60 -8.94 12.51
CA ASP A 31 7.04 -10.29 12.64
C ASP A 31 6.02 -10.58 11.52
N ILE A 32 5.34 -9.53 11.01
CA ILE A 32 4.32 -9.63 9.94
C ILE A 32 4.52 -8.52 8.91
N LEU A 33 4.40 -8.86 7.62
CA LEU A 33 4.40 -7.91 6.52
C LEU A 33 2.97 -7.66 6.03
N ASP A 34 2.53 -6.41 6.00
CA ASP A 34 1.26 -6.01 5.39
C ASP A 34 1.37 -5.92 3.87
N CYS A 35 0.42 -6.52 3.14
CA CYS A 35 0.27 -6.38 1.71
C CYS A 35 -1.21 -6.11 1.40
N PRO A 36 -1.61 -4.85 1.19
CA PRO A 36 -2.95 -4.52 0.73
C PRO A 36 -3.13 -5.05 -0.70
N VAL A 37 -3.69 -6.25 -0.83
CA VAL A 37 -3.84 -6.92 -2.11
C VAL A 37 -4.90 -6.21 -2.95
N GLN A 38 -4.54 -5.85 -4.18
CA GLN A 38 -5.43 -5.43 -5.25
C GLN A 38 -5.41 -6.48 -6.36
N MET A 39 -6.55 -6.71 -7.01
CA MET A 39 -6.64 -7.63 -8.15
C MET A 39 -6.52 -6.87 -9.47
N THR A 40 -5.63 -7.31 -10.36
CA THR A 40 -5.55 -6.79 -11.73
C THR A 40 -6.69 -7.33 -12.61
N LYS A 41 -6.87 -6.71 -13.78
CA LYS A 41 -7.90 -7.12 -14.77
C LYS A 41 -7.73 -8.56 -15.24
N ASP A 42 -6.49 -9.03 -15.35
CA ASP A 42 -6.09 -10.37 -15.77
C ASP A 42 -5.99 -11.37 -14.60
N GLY A 43 -6.46 -10.99 -13.41
CA GLY A 43 -6.60 -11.91 -12.27
C GLY A 43 -5.32 -12.14 -11.48
N VAL A 44 -4.33 -11.26 -11.60
CA VAL A 44 -3.07 -11.33 -10.84
C VAL A 44 -3.18 -10.44 -9.59
N PRO A 45 -2.95 -10.98 -8.38
CA PRO A 45 -2.90 -10.17 -7.17
C PRO A 45 -1.59 -9.37 -7.10
N ILE A 46 -1.68 -8.10 -6.69
CA ILE A 46 -0.53 -7.21 -6.44
C ILE A 46 -0.68 -6.49 -5.10
N CYS A 47 0.43 -6.20 -4.42
CA CYS A 47 0.42 -5.30 -3.25
C CYS A 47 0.35 -3.86 -3.74
N LEU A 48 -0.70 -3.12 -3.37
CA LEU A 48 -0.80 -1.68 -3.66
C LEU A 48 -1.74 -1.02 -2.64
N ASN A 49 -1.29 0.08 -2.04
CA ASN A 49 -2.02 0.79 -0.98
C ASN A 49 -3.45 1.19 -1.38
N THR A 50 -3.66 1.54 -2.66
CA THR A 50 -4.94 1.97 -3.19
C THR A 50 -5.25 1.29 -4.51
N ILE A 51 -6.54 1.12 -4.83
CA ILE A 51 -6.97 0.66 -6.16
C ILE A 51 -6.68 1.68 -7.26
N ASP A 52 -6.56 2.96 -6.90
CA ASP A 52 -6.06 3.99 -7.81
C ASP A 52 -4.55 3.86 -7.96
N LEU A 53 -4.08 3.69 -9.20
CA LEU A 53 -2.65 3.56 -9.51
C LEU A 53 -1.94 4.92 -9.54
N VAL A 54 -2.66 6.05 -9.60
CA VAL A 54 -2.06 7.39 -9.73
C VAL A 54 -1.17 7.80 -8.54
N PRO A 55 -1.53 7.56 -7.26
CA PRO A 55 -0.77 8.10 -6.13
C PRO A 55 0.62 7.46 -5.90
N SER A 56 0.81 6.21 -6.31
CA SER A 56 2.00 5.41 -5.97
C SER A 56 2.75 4.85 -7.18
N THR A 57 2.32 5.20 -8.39
CA THR A 57 2.96 4.79 -9.64
C THR A 57 3.07 5.95 -10.63
N THR A 58 3.74 5.73 -11.75
CA THR A 58 3.84 6.72 -12.85
C THR A 58 2.79 6.50 -13.94
N VAL A 59 1.67 5.83 -13.63
CA VAL A 59 0.65 5.46 -14.63
C VAL A 59 0.13 6.65 -15.44
N SER A 60 0.01 7.83 -14.82
CA SER A 60 -0.53 9.06 -15.42
C SER A 60 0.31 9.56 -16.60
N THR A 61 1.62 9.32 -16.60
CA THR A 61 2.55 9.72 -17.67
C THR A 61 2.98 8.55 -18.56
N SER A 62 2.43 7.36 -18.31
CA SER A 62 2.71 6.16 -19.11
C SER A 62 1.78 6.05 -20.32
N LYS A 63 2.06 5.10 -21.22
CA LYS A 63 1.15 4.71 -22.33
C LYS A 63 -0.22 4.19 -21.87
N PHE A 64 -0.37 3.91 -20.57
CA PHE A 64 -1.60 3.41 -19.97
C PHE A 64 -2.46 4.50 -19.32
N GLY A 65 -1.99 5.76 -19.26
CA GLY A 65 -2.72 6.85 -18.60
C GLY A 65 -4.12 7.08 -19.16
N SER A 66 -4.31 6.82 -20.46
CA SER A 66 -5.61 6.90 -21.14
C SER A 66 -6.60 5.78 -20.79
N LEU A 67 -6.15 4.72 -20.09
CA LEU A 67 -7.01 3.63 -19.63
C LEU A 67 -7.62 3.90 -18.24
N SER A 68 -7.26 5.02 -17.62
CA SER A 68 -7.80 5.41 -16.32
C SER A 68 -9.32 5.60 -16.41
N LYS A 69 -10.02 4.97 -15.47
CA LYS A 69 -11.46 5.19 -15.25
C LYS A 69 -11.60 5.88 -13.90
N PRO A 70 -12.38 6.96 -13.78
CA PRO A 70 -12.69 7.54 -12.49
C PRO A 70 -13.24 6.44 -11.59
N PHE A 71 -12.52 6.13 -10.51
CA PHE A 71 -13.05 5.25 -9.48
C PHE A 71 -14.20 6.01 -8.82
N GLN A 72 -15.44 5.57 -9.06
CA GLN A 72 -16.59 6.07 -8.32
C GLN A 72 -16.43 5.59 -6.89
N ARG A 73 -15.85 6.46 -6.05
CA ARG A 73 -15.73 6.21 -4.62
C ARG A 73 -17.15 6.16 -4.08
N PHE A 74 -17.63 4.95 -3.77
CA PHE A 74 -18.75 4.81 -2.87
C PHE A 74 -18.35 5.52 -1.57
N SER A 75 -19.02 6.63 -1.26
CA SER A 75 -18.75 7.44 -0.07
C SER A 75 -19.27 6.71 1.16
N ASN A 76 -18.72 5.53 1.44
CA ASN A 76 -18.86 4.91 2.74
C ASN A 76 -17.80 5.58 3.60
N LYS A 77 -18.29 6.37 4.54
CA LYS A 77 -17.55 7.08 5.56
C LYS A 77 -16.64 6.07 6.26
N MET A 78 -15.35 6.08 5.93
CA MET A 78 -14.36 5.40 6.76
C MET A 78 -14.28 6.24 8.02
N GLU A 79 -15.01 5.83 9.05
CA GLU A 79 -14.79 6.33 10.40
C GLU A 79 -13.29 6.17 10.68
N SER A 80 -12.65 7.30 10.94
CA SER A 80 -11.26 7.38 11.33
C SER A 80 -11.06 6.46 12.53
N LEU A 81 -10.38 5.33 12.33
CA LEU A 81 -9.66 4.71 13.43
C LEU A 81 -8.72 5.80 13.96
N PRO A 82 -8.80 6.16 15.25
CA PRO A 82 -7.94 7.19 15.79
C PRO A 82 -6.49 6.76 15.53
N SER A 83 -5.75 7.61 14.82
CA SER A 83 -4.31 7.54 14.80
C SER A 83 -3.83 7.64 16.24
N THR A 84 -3.54 6.50 16.87
CA THR A 84 -2.77 6.48 18.12
C THR A 84 -1.37 6.93 17.73
N SER A 85 -1.20 8.24 17.75
CA SER A 85 0.08 8.86 17.83
C SER A 85 0.78 8.35 19.10
N HIS A 86 2.07 8.05 18.95
CA HIS A 86 3.02 7.79 20.03
C HIS A 86 2.77 6.53 20.88
N ALA A 87 3.69 5.58 20.75
CA ALA A 87 4.21 4.88 21.90
C ALA A 87 5.74 5.13 21.93
N PRO A 88 6.31 5.39 23.12
CA PRO A 88 7.72 5.77 23.32
C PRO A 88 8.73 4.69 22.93
#